data_AF-A0A6J8DFK2-F1
#
_entry.id   AF-A0A6J8DFK2-F1
#
_cell.length_a   1.000
_cell.length_b   1.000
_cell.length_c   1.000
_cell.angle_alpha   90.00
_cell.angle_beta   90.00
_cell.angle_gamma   90.00
#
_symmetry.space_group_name_H-M   'P 1'
#
loop_
_entity.id
_entity.type
_entity.pdbx_description
1 polymer ?
#
loop_
_entity_poly.entity_id
_entity_poly.type
_entity_poly.pdbx_seq_one_letter_code
_entity_poly.pdbx_strand_id
1 'polypeptide(L)'
;MNQMVNEPTRGQNTLDLLMTTNPELVSKIEVHPGMSDYQVVIANIDMKAKTSKKKPRLVHLFKKGDMNGLKENIQDKFGDRMNNMEENTVEENWTYFKKIILQATKEFISQKTIGSKQHVPWISTHIKRLIRRRQRRYNAAKKHNTKRNWNKYKQMRDLNNIAEHVIDSKGKSEILNTQYDSVFTTEDTKYMPNMGTNTTPYIRKLYIRSEGVEKQLKHLDPTKANGPDELPTRILIEAHCEIAPFLTKIYEQSYDSGEVPEDWRQANITAIYKKGDRSQAVNYRNSLTP
;
A
#
# COMPACT_ATOMS: atom_id res chain seq x y z
N MET A 1 -27.72 10.20 -27.81
CA MET A 1 -27.57 9.65 -26.45
C MET A 1 -28.91 9.08 -26.07
N ASN A 2 -28.98 7.80 -25.68
CA ASN A 2 -30.22 7.05 -25.49
C ASN A 2 -30.44 6.77 -24.01
N GLN A 3 -31.62 7.11 -23.49
CA GLN A 3 -32.06 6.70 -22.17
C GLN A 3 -32.64 5.29 -22.24
N MET A 4 -32.20 4.42 -21.35
CA MET A 4 -32.53 3.00 -21.40
C MET A 4 -33.52 2.56 -20.29
N VAL A 5 -33.70 3.38 -19.25
CA VAL A 5 -34.68 3.12 -18.19
C VAL A 5 -36.02 3.70 -18.61
N ASN A 6 -36.98 2.83 -18.86
CA ASN A 6 -38.33 3.19 -19.33
C ASN A 6 -39.42 2.92 -18.29
N GLU A 7 -39.07 2.27 -17.18
CA GLU A 7 -40.01 1.97 -16.09
C GLU A 7 -39.93 3.04 -14.98
N PRO A 8 -41.05 3.39 -14.32
CA PRO A 8 -41.05 4.34 -13.21
C PRO A 8 -40.16 3.87 -12.05
N THR A 9 -39.27 4.73 -11.60
CA THR A 9 -38.35 4.42 -10.50
C THR A 9 -38.73 5.13 -9.20
N ARG A 10 -39.73 6.02 -9.21
CA ARG A 10 -40.32 6.61 -8.00
C ARG A 10 -41.78 7.00 -8.24
N GLY A 11 -42.71 6.27 -7.63
CA GLY A 11 -44.15 6.47 -7.89
C GLY A 11 -44.49 6.23 -9.36
N GLN A 12 -45.03 7.24 -10.05
CA GLN A 12 -45.28 7.19 -11.50
C GLN A 12 -44.16 7.83 -12.35
N ASN A 13 -43.09 8.32 -11.71
CA ASN A 13 -42.02 9.05 -12.37
C ASN A 13 -40.77 8.17 -12.57
N THR A 14 -40.08 8.35 -13.70
CA THR A 14 -38.76 7.77 -13.97
C THR A 14 -37.69 8.80 -13.64
N LEU A 15 -37.03 8.66 -12.50
CA LEU A 15 -36.01 9.61 -12.03
C LEU A 15 -34.58 9.07 -12.17
N ASP A 16 -34.42 7.74 -12.22
CA ASP A 16 -33.12 7.10 -12.37
C ASP A 16 -32.86 6.80 -13.84
N LEU A 17 -31.95 7.56 -14.44
CA LEU A 17 -31.69 7.52 -15.87
C LEU A 17 -30.40 6.73 -16.16
N LEU A 18 -30.48 5.79 -17.09
CA LEU A 18 -29.29 5.18 -17.70
C LEU A 18 -29.16 5.71 -19.12
N MET A 19 -28.20 6.60 -19.34
CA MET A 19 -27.92 7.15 -20.67
C MET A 19 -26.70 6.47 -21.28
N THR A 20 -26.81 6.02 -22.53
CA THR A 20 -25.71 5.42 -23.29
C THR A 20 -25.67 5.91 -24.73
N THR A 21 -24.49 6.04 -25.30
CA THR A 21 -24.31 6.25 -26.75
C THR A 21 -24.33 4.95 -27.55
N ASN A 22 -24.19 3.80 -26.86
CA ASN A 22 -24.24 2.47 -27.47
C ASN A 22 -25.24 1.57 -26.71
N PRO A 23 -26.52 1.54 -27.14
CA PRO A 23 -27.58 0.73 -26.52
C PRO A 23 -27.34 -0.78 -26.56
N GLU A 24 -26.63 -1.28 -27.56
CA GLU A 24 -26.41 -2.73 -27.77
C GLU A 24 -25.56 -3.35 -26.65
N LEU A 25 -24.76 -2.54 -25.95
CA LEU A 25 -23.98 -3.00 -24.81
C LEU A 25 -24.86 -3.26 -23.57
N VAL A 26 -26.11 -2.80 -23.54
CA VAL A 26 -27.00 -3.02 -22.40
C VAL A 26 -27.84 -4.26 -22.67
N SER A 27 -27.39 -5.40 -22.16
CA SER A 27 -28.04 -6.70 -22.39
C SER A 27 -29.32 -6.89 -21.59
N LYS A 28 -29.47 -6.19 -20.46
CA LYS A 28 -30.69 -6.25 -19.65
C LYS A 28 -30.85 -5.02 -18.79
N ILE A 29 -32.08 -4.56 -18.62
CA ILE A 29 -32.46 -3.62 -17.57
C ILE A 29 -33.64 -4.22 -16.81
N GLU A 30 -33.54 -4.21 -15.50
CA GLU A 30 -34.62 -4.60 -14.61
C GLU A 30 -34.76 -3.55 -13.52
N VAL A 31 -35.98 -3.10 -13.26
CA VAL A 31 -36.27 -2.26 -12.11
C VAL A 31 -36.77 -3.13 -10.98
N HIS A 32 -36.09 -3.05 -9.84
CA HIS A 32 -36.36 -3.84 -8.64
C HIS A 32 -36.83 -2.94 -7.51
N PRO A 33 -37.64 -3.43 -6.57
CA PRO A 33 -37.99 -2.66 -5.37
C PRO A 33 -36.72 -2.24 -4.61
N GLY A 34 -36.53 -0.93 -4.43
CA GLY A 34 -35.34 -0.37 -3.80
C GLY A 34 -35.44 -0.26 -2.27
N MET A 35 -34.52 0.51 -1.69
CA MET A 35 -34.41 0.62 -0.23
C MET A 35 -35.46 1.55 0.42
N SER A 36 -36.16 2.35 -0.37
CA SER A 36 -37.20 3.33 0.02
C SER A 36 -38.33 3.37 -1.05
N ASP A 37 -39.05 4.48 -1.20
CA ASP A 37 -39.95 4.87 -2.30
C ASP A 37 -39.28 4.91 -3.69
N TYR A 38 -37.96 4.78 -3.73
CA TYR A 38 -37.16 4.61 -4.94
C TYR A 38 -37.04 3.12 -5.30
N GLN A 39 -37.21 2.80 -6.58
CA GLN A 39 -36.89 1.52 -7.18
C GLN A 39 -35.44 1.53 -7.66
N VAL A 40 -34.77 0.38 -7.56
CA VAL A 40 -33.38 0.20 -7.99
C VAL A 40 -33.36 -0.31 -9.42
N VAL A 41 -32.73 0.44 -10.30
CA VAL A 41 -32.43 -0.01 -11.67
C VAL A 41 -31.18 -0.89 -11.64
N ILE A 42 -31.29 -2.12 -12.13
CA ILE A 42 -30.15 -3.00 -12.39
C ILE A 42 -30.01 -3.13 -13.91
N ALA A 43 -28.91 -2.61 -14.43
CA ALA A 43 -28.54 -2.79 -15.83
C ALA A 43 -27.37 -3.78 -15.94
N ASN A 44 -27.56 -4.81 -16.74
CA ASN A 44 -26.46 -5.64 -17.21
C ASN A 44 -25.88 -4.97 -18.45
N ILE A 45 -24.62 -4.61 -18.36
CA ILE A 45 -23.88 -4.00 -19.46
C ILE A 45 -22.77 -4.96 -19.84
N ASP A 46 -22.82 -5.45 -21.06
CA ASP A 46 -21.88 -6.39 -21.66
C ASP A 46 -20.61 -5.63 -22.04
N MET A 47 -19.83 -5.29 -21.01
CA MET A 47 -18.55 -4.62 -21.16
C MET A 47 -17.41 -5.53 -20.68
N LYS A 48 -16.30 -5.48 -21.40
CA LYS A 48 -15.04 -6.03 -20.88
C LYS A 48 -14.54 -5.10 -19.77
N ALA A 49 -14.93 -5.37 -18.53
CA ALA A 49 -14.43 -4.64 -17.38
C ALA A 49 -12.90 -4.74 -17.30
N LYS A 50 -12.20 -3.60 -17.35
CA LYS A 50 -10.77 -3.53 -17.00
C LYS A 50 -10.63 -3.78 -15.49
N THR A 51 -10.55 -5.05 -15.11
CA THR A 51 -10.23 -5.41 -13.72
C THR A 51 -8.75 -5.14 -13.49
N SER A 52 -8.43 -4.26 -12.54
CA SER A 52 -7.06 -4.11 -12.04
C SER A 52 -6.71 -5.39 -11.26
N LYS A 53 -6.11 -6.36 -11.94
CA LYS A 53 -5.52 -7.52 -11.26
C LYS A 53 -4.41 -6.98 -10.37
N LYS A 54 -4.46 -7.25 -9.05
CA LYS A 54 -3.34 -6.92 -8.18
C LYS A 54 -2.08 -7.55 -8.74
N LYS A 55 -1.05 -6.74 -8.95
CA LYS A 55 0.24 -7.20 -9.48
C LYS A 55 0.71 -8.40 -8.63
N PRO A 56 1.06 -9.52 -9.27
CA PRO A 56 1.60 -10.66 -8.55
C PRO A 56 2.82 -10.23 -7.73
N ARG A 57 3.01 -10.82 -6.54
CA ARG A 57 4.19 -10.53 -5.73
C ARG A 57 5.33 -11.42 -6.18
N LEU A 58 6.51 -10.83 -6.39
CA LEU A 58 7.75 -11.56 -6.59
C LEU A 58 8.31 -11.96 -5.24
N VAL A 59 8.79 -13.20 -5.13
CA VAL A 59 9.47 -13.70 -3.93
C VAL A 59 10.78 -14.35 -4.35
N HIS A 60 11.86 -13.92 -3.72
CA HIS A 60 13.21 -14.46 -3.95
C HIS A 60 13.37 -15.86 -3.34
N LEU A 61 13.91 -16.79 -4.11
CA LEU A 61 14.21 -18.15 -3.67
C LEU A 61 15.66 -18.29 -3.23
N PHE A 62 16.03 -17.60 -2.15
CA PHE A 62 17.41 -17.55 -1.63
C PHE A 62 18.06 -18.93 -1.41
N LYS A 63 17.28 -19.97 -1.07
CA LYS A 63 17.81 -21.34 -0.86
C LYS A 63 18.43 -21.98 -2.11
N LYS A 64 18.15 -21.46 -3.30
CA LYS A 64 18.62 -21.99 -4.58
C LYS A 64 19.47 -21.01 -5.37
N GLY A 65 19.74 -19.83 -4.81
CA GLY A 65 20.53 -18.80 -5.47
C GLY A 65 22.02 -18.98 -5.23
N ASP A 66 22.84 -18.50 -6.15
CA ASP A 66 24.29 -18.49 -6.02
C ASP A 66 24.73 -17.25 -5.23
N MET A 67 24.95 -17.42 -3.93
CA MET A 67 25.33 -16.30 -3.05
C MET A 67 26.79 -15.87 -3.24
N ASN A 68 27.67 -16.79 -3.66
CA ASN A 68 29.08 -16.46 -3.85
C ASN A 68 29.26 -15.61 -5.11
N GLY A 69 28.66 -16.03 -6.23
CA GLY A 69 28.65 -15.24 -7.46
C GLY A 69 28.01 -13.87 -7.27
N LEU A 70 26.96 -13.77 -6.44
CA LEU A 70 26.35 -12.48 -6.08
C LEU A 70 27.32 -11.56 -5.34
N LYS A 71 28.06 -12.08 -4.35
CA LYS A 71 29.02 -11.30 -3.56
C LYS A 71 30.21 -10.85 -4.40
N GLU A 72 30.77 -11.75 -5.20
CA GLU A 72 31.87 -11.44 -6.12
C GLU A 72 31.45 -10.36 -7.13
N ASN A 73 30.25 -10.46 -7.70
CA ASN A 73 29.71 -9.45 -8.61
C ASN A 73 29.54 -8.07 -7.95
N ILE A 74 29.00 -8.03 -6.72
CA ILE A 74 28.85 -6.78 -5.97
C ILE A 74 30.22 -6.18 -5.67
N GLN A 75 31.16 -6.99 -5.18
CA GLN A 75 32.50 -6.54 -4.82
C GLN A 75 33.25 -5.97 -6.03
N ASP A 76 33.21 -6.66 -7.18
CA ASP A 76 33.82 -6.21 -8.44
C ASP A 76 33.27 -4.86 -8.89
N LYS A 77 31.93 -4.76 -9.00
CA LYS A 77 31.26 -3.54 -9.49
C LYS A 77 31.44 -2.35 -8.54
N PHE A 78 31.40 -2.58 -7.23
CA PHE A 78 31.64 -1.53 -6.25
C PHE A 78 33.11 -1.12 -6.20
N GLY A 79 34.03 -2.07 -6.36
CA GLY A 79 35.46 -1.79 -6.50
C GLY A 79 35.76 -0.87 -7.68
N ASP A 80 35.19 -1.16 -8.86
CA ASP A 80 35.33 -0.33 -10.05
C ASP A 80 34.85 1.11 -9.81
N ARG A 81 33.68 1.26 -9.17
CA ARG A 81 33.04 2.56 -8.92
C ARG A 81 33.69 3.36 -7.78
N MET A 82 34.34 2.71 -6.82
CA MET A 82 34.99 3.40 -5.70
C MET A 82 36.09 4.36 -6.14
N ASN A 83 36.74 4.12 -7.29
CA ASN A 83 37.84 4.94 -7.78
C ASN A 83 37.44 6.34 -8.27
N ASN A 84 36.16 6.55 -8.60
CA ASN A 84 35.66 7.82 -9.14
C ASN A 84 34.39 8.31 -8.42
N MET A 85 34.17 7.84 -7.19
CA MET A 85 32.97 8.13 -6.43
C MET A 85 32.83 9.62 -6.05
N GLU A 86 33.96 10.32 -5.86
CA GLU A 86 34.00 11.75 -5.53
C GLU A 86 33.55 12.65 -6.69
N GLU A 87 33.58 12.16 -7.93
CA GLU A 87 33.12 12.88 -9.12
C GLU A 87 31.59 12.85 -9.28
N ASN A 88 30.89 12.08 -8.44
CA ASN A 88 29.46 11.85 -8.56
C ASN A 88 28.73 12.38 -7.34
N THR A 89 27.48 12.75 -7.51
CA THR A 89 26.61 13.19 -6.40
C THR A 89 26.23 12.02 -5.49
N VAL A 90 25.75 12.34 -4.28
CA VAL A 90 25.21 11.35 -3.33
C VAL A 90 24.10 10.51 -3.96
N GLU A 91 23.19 11.16 -4.71
CA GLU A 91 22.07 10.49 -5.38
C GLU A 91 22.53 9.56 -6.51
N GLU A 92 23.53 9.95 -7.31
CA GLU A 92 24.07 9.10 -8.37
C GLU A 92 24.77 7.85 -7.80
N ASN A 93 25.54 8.04 -6.72
CA ASN A 93 26.19 6.94 -6.02
C ASN A 93 25.17 5.99 -5.36
N TRP A 94 24.12 6.53 -4.75
CA TRP A 94 23.01 5.75 -4.21
C TRP A 94 22.20 5.00 -5.29
N THR A 95 21.91 5.67 -6.40
CA THR A 95 21.21 5.04 -7.52
C THR A 95 22.05 3.92 -8.14
N TYR A 96 23.36 4.10 -8.28
CA TYR A 96 24.28 3.06 -8.71
C TYR A 96 24.28 1.88 -7.72
N PHE A 97 24.43 2.17 -6.43
CA PHE A 97 24.39 1.18 -5.35
C PHE A 97 23.16 0.28 -5.44
N LYS A 98 21.96 0.90 -5.48
CA LYS A 98 20.70 0.17 -5.60
C LYS A 98 20.65 -0.68 -6.86
N LYS A 99 21.04 -0.08 -7.98
CA LYS A 99 20.99 -0.73 -9.30
C LYS A 99 21.81 -2.01 -9.30
N ILE A 100 23.05 -1.98 -8.80
CA ILE A 100 23.91 -3.17 -8.77
C ILE A 100 23.31 -4.26 -7.87
N ILE A 101 22.86 -3.92 -6.66
CA ILE A 101 22.25 -4.91 -5.76
C ILE A 101 21.00 -5.54 -6.39
N LEU A 102 20.12 -4.74 -6.97
CA LEU A 102 18.89 -5.23 -7.60
C LEU A 102 19.18 -6.07 -8.86
N GLN A 103 20.21 -5.73 -9.63
CA GLN A 103 20.66 -6.49 -10.79
C GLN A 103 21.28 -7.83 -10.38
N ALA A 104 22.26 -7.81 -9.47
CA ALA A 104 22.89 -9.02 -8.93
C ALA A 104 21.83 -9.94 -8.30
N THR A 105 20.88 -9.38 -7.54
CA THR A 105 19.79 -10.18 -6.97
C THR A 105 18.95 -10.86 -8.05
N LYS A 106 18.64 -10.18 -9.16
CA LYS A 106 17.85 -10.77 -10.25
C LYS A 106 18.61 -11.85 -11.01
N GLU A 107 19.91 -11.67 -11.18
CA GLU A 107 20.79 -12.59 -11.91
C GLU A 107 21.08 -13.86 -11.11
N PHE A 108 21.49 -13.72 -9.85
CA PHE A 108 21.99 -14.84 -9.05
C PHE A 108 20.92 -15.48 -8.15
N ILE A 109 19.80 -14.80 -7.89
CA ILE A 109 18.72 -15.33 -7.04
C ILE A 109 17.44 -15.53 -7.85
N SER A 110 17.10 -16.79 -8.12
CA SER A 110 15.85 -17.14 -8.81
C SER A 110 14.62 -16.58 -8.09
N GLN A 111 13.66 -16.05 -8.85
CA GLN A 111 12.42 -15.47 -8.33
C GLN A 111 11.21 -16.34 -8.68
N LYS A 112 10.24 -16.40 -7.77
CA LYS A 112 8.94 -17.00 -8.04
C LYS A 112 7.83 -15.98 -7.84
N THR A 113 6.94 -15.94 -8.82
CA THR A 113 5.70 -15.19 -8.72
C THR A 113 4.69 -15.95 -7.88
N ILE A 114 4.20 -15.32 -6.81
CA ILE A 114 3.13 -15.87 -5.99
C ILE A 114 1.85 -15.07 -6.22
N GLY A 115 0.76 -15.78 -6.51
CA GLY A 115 -0.57 -15.18 -6.60
C GLY A 115 -0.95 -14.49 -5.30
N SER A 116 -1.48 -13.28 -5.40
CA SER A 116 -1.99 -12.57 -4.22
C SER A 116 -3.28 -13.26 -3.74
N LYS A 117 -3.30 -13.72 -2.49
CA LYS A 117 -4.55 -14.19 -1.86
C LYS A 117 -5.44 -12.97 -1.61
N GLN A 118 -6.70 -13.05 -2.05
CA GLN A 118 -7.72 -12.03 -1.83
C GLN A 118 -8.21 -12.05 -0.37
N HIS A 119 -7.31 -11.78 0.58
CA HIS A 119 -7.70 -11.52 1.96
C HIS A 119 -7.67 -10.01 2.18
N VAL A 120 -8.87 -9.41 2.15
CA VAL A 120 -9.10 -8.02 2.54
C VAL A 120 -9.40 -8.01 4.04
N PRO A 121 -8.47 -7.55 4.90
CA PRO A 121 -8.60 -7.66 6.36
C PRO A 121 -9.87 -7.04 6.96
N TRP A 122 -10.48 -6.08 6.26
CA TRP A 122 -11.69 -5.38 6.65
C TRP A 122 -12.99 -6.03 6.17
N ILE A 123 -12.97 -6.98 5.21
CA ILE A 123 -14.15 -7.85 4.95
C ILE A 123 -13.95 -9.14 5.74
N SER A 124 -14.26 -9.04 7.03
CA SER A 124 -14.20 -10.17 7.94
C SER A 124 -15.07 -11.33 7.43
N THR A 125 -14.75 -12.55 7.87
CA THR A 125 -15.63 -13.71 7.69
C THR A 125 -17.05 -13.45 8.19
N HIS A 126 -17.20 -12.63 9.23
CA HIS A 126 -18.50 -12.17 9.72
C HIS A 126 -19.24 -11.32 8.67
N ILE A 127 -18.60 -10.31 8.07
CA ILE A 127 -19.21 -9.47 7.03
C ILE A 127 -19.58 -10.31 5.79
N LYS A 128 -18.71 -11.24 5.35
CA LYS A 128 -19.04 -12.18 4.26
C LYS A 128 -20.26 -13.04 4.59
N ARG A 129 -20.40 -13.49 5.84
CA ARG A 129 -21.57 -14.26 6.32
C ARG A 129 -22.83 -13.41 6.32
N LEU A 130 -22.76 -12.15 6.75
CA LEU A 130 -23.88 -11.21 6.73
C LEU A 130 -24.39 -10.95 5.31
N ILE A 131 -23.49 -10.72 4.35
CA ILE A 131 -23.84 -10.55 2.93
C ILE A 131 -24.55 -11.79 2.39
N ARG A 132 -23.97 -12.99 2.61
CA ARG A 132 -24.58 -14.25 2.15
C ARG A 132 -25.92 -14.54 2.84
N ARG A 133 -26.06 -14.21 4.12
CA ARG A 133 -27.30 -14.39 4.89
C ARG A 133 -28.41 -13.49 4.34
N ARG A 134 -28.10 -12.23 4.04
CA ARG A 134 -29.02 -11.30 3.35
C ARG A 134 -29.46 -11.88 2.00
N GLN A 135 -28.53 -12.31 1.16
CA GLN A 135 -28.83 -12.85 -0.17
C GLN A 135 -29.74 -14.08 -0.10
N ARG A 136 -29.51 -15.00 0.86
CA ARG A 136 -30.38 -16.17 1.05
C ARG A 136 -31.80 -15.78 1.44
N ARG A 137 -31.98 -14.77 2.29
CA ARG A 137 -33.31 -14.27 2.69
C ARG A 137 -34.03 -13.61 1.52
N TYR A 138 -33.32 -12.85 0.70
CA TYR A 138 -33.85 -12.28 -0.55
C TYR A 138 -34.33 -13.38 -1.50
N ASN A 139 -33.49 -14.37 -1.78
CA ASN A 139 -33.85 -15.48 -2.67
C ASN A 139 -35.09 -16.25 -2.15
N ALA A 140 -35.19 -16.47 -0.84
CA ALA A 140 -36.36 -17.11 -0.23
C ALA A 140 -37.63 -16.25 -0.28
N ALA A 141 -37.50 -14.92 -0.11
CA ALA A 141 -38.62 -13.99 -0.28
C ALA A 141 -39.11 -13.98 -1.73
N LYS A 142 -38.19 -13.95 -2.70
CA LYS A 142 -38.51 -14.00 -4.13
C LYS A 142 -39.15 -15.32 -4.55
N LYS A 143 -38.67 -16.46 -4.03
CA LYS A 143 -39.20 -17.79 -4.37
C LYS A 143 -40.61 -18.04 -3.82
N HIS A 144 -40.87 -17.63 -2.58
CA HIS A 144 -42.12 -17.99 -1.88
C HIS A 144 -43.11 -16.84 -1.76
N ASN A 145 -42.71 -15.62 -2.09
CA ASN A 145 -43.50 -14.39 -2.15
C ASN A 145 -44.47 -14.14 -0.97
N THR A 146 -44.05 -14.46 0.26
CA THR A 146 -44.86 -14.21 1.46
C THR A 146 -44.42 -12.96 2.20
N LYS A 147 -45.38 -12.23 2.80
CA LYS A 147 -45.13 -11.06 3.65
C LYS A 147 -44.13 -11.36 4.78
N ARG A 148 -44.19 -12.58 5.34
CA ARG A 148 -43.25 -13.06 6.37
C ARG A 148 -41.81 -13.13 5.86
N ASN A 149 -41.58 -13.65 4.66
CA ASN A 149 -40.22 -13.78 4.11
C ASN A 149 -39.66 -12.43 3.68
N TRP A 150 -40.49 -11.55 3.13
CA TRP A 150 -40.12 -10.17 2.83
C TRP A 150 -39.73 -9.38 4.09
N ASN A 151 -40.46 -9.53 5.20
CA ASN A 151 -40.11 -8.89 6.48
C ASN A 151 -38.76 -9.37 7.01
N LYS A 152 -38.48 -10.68 6.93
CA LYS A 152 -37.17 -11.24 7.33
C LYS A 152 -36.01 -10.74 6.46
N TYR A 153 -36.25 -10.46 5.18
CA TYR A 153 -35.25 -9.84 4.31
C TYR A 153 -34.98 -8.38 4.70
N LYS A 154 -36.04 -7.58 4.90
CA LYS A 154 -35.93 -6.16 5.30
C LYS A 154 -35.11 -5.98 6.57
N GLN A 155 -35.44 -6.73 7.63
CA GLN A 155 -34.67 -6.71 8.90
C GLN A 155 -33.18 -7.03 8.69
N MET A 156 -32.84 -7.97 7.81
CA MET A 156 -31.45 -8.36 7.54
C MET A 156 -30.71 -7.34 6.65
N ARG A 157 -31.43 -6.63 5.78
CA ARG A 157 -30.88 -5.57 4.93
C ARG A 157 -30.44 -4.39 5.78
N ASP A 158 -31.29 -3.95 6.70
CA ASP A 158 -31.04 -2.75 7.51
C ASP A 158 -29.84 -2.97 8.48
N LEU A 159 -29.66 -4.21 8.98
CA LEU A 159 -28.48 -4.61 9.75
C LEU A 159 -27.16 -4.56 8.94
N ASN A 160 -27.20 -4.69 7.61
CA ASN A 160 -25.99 -4.65 6.77
C ASN A 160 -25.57 -3.23 6.41
N ASN A 161 -26.52 -2.29 6.29
CA ASN A 161 -26.23 -0.90 5.92
C ASN A 161 -25.44 -0.16 7.01
N ILE A 162 -25.55 -0.58 8.26
CA ILE A 162 -24.75 -0.04 9.38
C ILE A 162 -23.26 -0.40 9.24
N ALA A 163 -22.91 -1.44 8.45
CA ALA A 163 -21.54 -1.95 8.33
C ALA A 163 -20.77 -1.42 7.11
N GLU A 164 -21.33 -0.49 6.31
CA GLU A 164 -20.90 -0.21 4.92
C GLU A 164 -20.26 1.17 4.69
N HIS A 165 -19.59 1.78 5.66
CA HIS A 165 -18.71 2.91 5.37
C HIS A 165 -17.27 2.45 5.03
N VAL A 166 -16.75 2.98 3.92
CA VAL A 166 -15.37 2.97 3.37
C VAL A 166 -15.08 1.94 2.25
N ILE A 167 -15.23 2.38 0.99
CA ILE A 167 -15.38 1.49 -0.18
C ILE A 167 -14.13 1.38 -1.10
N ASP A 168 -13.19 2.33 -1.16
CA ASP A 168 -12.00 2.20 -2.03
C ASP A 168 -10.65 2.44 -1.32
N SER A 169 -9.54 2.04 -1.95
CA SER A 169 -8.20 2.15 -1.35
C SER A 169 -7.76 3.60 -1.16
N LYS A 170 -8.20 4.49 -2.06
CA LYS A 170 -7.85 5.91 -2.05
C LYS A 170 -8.58 6.64 -0.91
N GLY A 171 -9.89 6.46 -0.78
CA GLY A 171 -10.66 6.99 0.34
C GLY A 171 -10.17 6.44 1.68
N LYS A 172 -9.68 5.20 1.74
CA LYS A 172 -9.02 4.65 2.94
C LYS A 172 -7.74 5.38 3.30
N SER A 173 -6.84 5.59 2.32
CA SER A 173 -5.61 6.34 2.57
C SER A 173 -5.91 7.78 2.99
N GLU A 174 -6.90 8.42 2.38
CA GLU A 174 -7.29 9.80 2.71
C GLU A 174 -7.86 9.92 4.12
N ILE A 175 -8.74 9.01 4.54
CA ILE A 175 -9.30 8.98 5.90
C ILE A 175 -8.20 8.75 6.94
N LEU A 176 -7.30 7.78 6.68
CA LEU A 176 -6.16 7.52 7.57
C LEU A 176 -5.22 8.73 7.63
N ASN A 177 -4.92 9.35 6.49
CA ASN A 177 -4.05 10.52 6.42
C ASN A 177 -4.63 11.69 7.21
N THR A 178 -5.93 11.98 7.02
CA THR A 178 -6.65 13.02 7.77
C THR A 178 -6.62 12.75 9.28
N GLN A 179 -6.83 11.50 9.68
CA GLN A 179 -6.75 11.12 11.09
C GLN A 179 -5.34 11.29 11.66
N TYR A 180 -4.30 10.91 10.92
CA TYR A 180 -2.91 11.09 11.37
C TYR A 180 -2.54 12.57 11.42
N ASP A 181 -2.92 13.36 10.43
CA ASP A 181 -2.71 14.81 10.42
C ASP A 181 -3.36 15.47 11.65
N SER A 182 -4.58 15.08 12.00
CA SER A 182 -5.33 15.65 13.13
C SER A 182 -4.70 15.44 14.51
N VAL A 183 -3.78 14.48 14.67
CA VAL A 183 -3.09 14.23 15.95
C VAL A 183 -1.74 14.93 16.03
N PHE A 184 -1.26 15.54 14.95
CA PHE A 184 -0.07 16.39 15.00
C PHE A 184 -0.40 17.76 15.59
N THR A 185 0.47 18.27 16.42
CA THR A 185 0.38 19.62 16.95
C THR A 185 0.80 20.62 15.88
N THR A 186 -0.07 21.58 15.56
CA THR A 186 0.32 22.74 14.76
C THR A 186 1.18 23.65 15.63
N GLU A 187 2.48 23.71 15.36
CA GLU A 187 3.38 24.58 16.10
C GLU A 187 3.20 26.05 15.70
N ASP A 188 3.12 26.94 16.70
CA ASP A 188 3.08 28.39 16.47
C ASP A 188 4.50 28.90 16.19
N THR A 189 4.80 29.15 14.91
CA THR A 189 6.10 29.66 14.48
C THR A 189 6.30 31.14 14.78
N LYS A 190 5.30 31.86 15.32
CA LYS A 190 5.41 33.30 15.62
C LYS A 190 6.36 33.60 16.78
N TYR A 191 6.56 32.65 17.70
CA TYR A 191 7.40 32.83 18.88
C TYR A 191 8.38 31.67 19.00
N MET A 192 9.38 31.63 18.12
CA MET A 192 10.56 30.82 18.38
C MET A 192 11.33 31.45 19.56
N PRO A 193 11.50 30.74 20.69
CA PRO A 193 12.34 31.24 21.76
C PRO A 193 13.76 31.48 21.24
N ASN A 194 14.35 32.60 21.64
CA ASN A 194 15.75 32.89 21.30
C ASN A 194 16.62 31.78 21.90
N MET A 195 17.27 30.99 21.06
CA MET A 195 18.12 29.86 21.48
C MET A 195 19.37 30.31 22.27
N GLY A 196 19.57 31.62 22.42
CA GLY A 196 20.74 32.20 23.06
C GLY A 196 22.01 31.96 22.25
N THR A 197 23.14 32.32 22.82
CA THR A 197 24.44 31.92 22.27
C THR A 197 24.67 30.45 22.58
N ASN A 198 24.82 29.63 21.55
CA ASN A 198 25.07 28.21 21.73
C ASN A 198 26.45 28.00 22.40
N THR A 199 26.46 27.69 23.70
CA THR A 199 27.68 27.45 24.48
C THR A 199 28.20 26.02 24.33
N THR A 200 27.50 25.16 23.58
CA THR A 200 27.97 23.80 23.37
C THR A 200 29.19 23.81 22.44
N PRO A 201 30.27 23.08 22.77
CA PRO A 201 31.40 22.94 21.88
C PRO A 201 30.95 22.33 20.54
N TYR A 202 31.61 22.73 19.45
CA TYR A 202 31.38 22.16 18.13
C TYR A 202 31.46 20.63 18.19
N ILE A 203 30.52 19.96 17.51
CA ILE A 203 30.55 18.51 17.36
C ILE A 203 31.90 18.11 16.77
N ARG A 204 32.56 17.13 17.40
CA ARG A 204 33.85 16.63 16.90
C ARG A 204 33.65 16.00 15.52
N LYS A 205 34.69 16.03 14.71
CA LYS A 205 34.69 15.37 13.38
C LYS A 205 34.20 13.92 13.55
N LEU A 206 33.12 13.59 12.86
CA LEU A 206 32.54 12.25 12.85
C LEU A 206 33.38 11.38 11.90
N TYR A 207 33.71 10.16 12.34
CA TYR A 207 34.39 9.18 11.50
C TYR A 207 33.47 7.97 11.32
N ILE A 208 33.00 7.78 10.10
CA ILE A 208 32.15 6.63 9.74
C ILE A 208 33.09 5.50 9.34
N ARG A 209 33.06 4.41 10.09
CA ARG A 209 33.95 3.27 9.89
C ARG A 209 33.22 2.13 9.21
N SER A 210 33.86 1.51 8.22
CA SER A 210 33.30 0.38 7.47
C SER A 210 32.91 -0.78 8.39
N GLU A 211 33.70 -1.07 9.41
CA GLU A 211 33.41 -2.12 10.40
C GLU A 211 32.14 -1.81 11.21
N GLY A 212 31.87 -0.52 11.44
CA GLY A 212 30.64 -0.06 12.08
C GLY A 212 29.43 -0.29 11.18
N VAL A 213 29.53 0.08 9.91
CA VAL A 213 28.47 -0.12 8.90
C VAL A 213 28.21 -1.61 8.70
N GLU A 214 29.26 -2.41 8.52
CA GLU A 214 29.20 -3.87 8.42
C GLU A 214 28.46 -4.49 9.60
N LYS A 215 28.80 -4.06 10.82
CA LYS A 215 28.13 -4.51 12.04
C LYS A 215 26.64 -4.17 12.02
N GLN A 216 26.24 -2.97 11.56
CA GLN A 216 24.82 -2.61 11.45
C GLN A 216 24.10 -3.46 10.42
N LEU A 217 24.69 -3.65 9.23
CA LEU A 217 24.11 -4.48 8.16
C LEU A 217 23.86 -5.92 8.61
N LYS A 218 24.83 -6.50 9.33
CA LYS A 218 24.74 -7.88 9.84
C LYS A 218 23.61 -8.09 10.86
N HIS A 219 23.23 -7.03 11.59
CA HIS A 219 22.17 -7.08 12.62
C HIS A 219 20.81 -6.56 12.13
N LEU A 220 20.67 -6.30 10.83
CA LEU A 220 19.36 -5.99 10.26
C LEU A 220 18.38 -7.13 10.51
N ASP A 221 17.12 -6.79 10.76
CA ASP A 221 16.06 -7.77 10.97
C ASP A 221 15.55 -8.27 9.61
N PRO A 222 15.80 -9.55 9.24
CA PRO A 222 15.40 -10.09 7.93
C PRO A 222 13.89 -10.22 7.76
N THR A 223 13.10 -10.02 8.83
CA THR A 223 11.63 -10.08 8.78
C THR A 223 10.99 -8.74 8.42
N LYS A 224 11.77 -7.65 8.41
CA LYS A 224 11.29 -6.32 8.00
C LYS A 224 10.98 -6.30 6.52
N ALA A 225 9.96 -5.52 6.17
CA ALA A 225 9.65 -5.25 4.77
C ALA A 225 10.69 -4.28 4.20
N ASN A 226 10.95 -4.40 2.90
CA ASN A 226 11.82 -3.46 2.19
C ASN A 226 11.21 -2.05 2.24
N GLY A 227 12.09 -1.06 2.30
CA GLY A 227 11.72 0.35 2.21
C GLY A 227 11.27 0.75 0.79
N PRO A 228 11.10 2.06 0.54
CA PRO A 228 10.86 2.58 -0.81
C PRO A 228 12.01 2.29 -1.79
N ASP A 229 13.20 1.96 -1.28
CA ASP A 229 14.39 1.56 -2.04
C ASP A 229 14.28 0.17 -2.72
N GLU A 230 13.28 -0.62 -2.36
CA GLU A 230 13.05 -2.00 -2.79
C GLU A 230 14.18 -2.99 -2.48
N LEU A 231 15.20 -2.59 -1.70
CA LEU A 231 16.38 -3.41 -1.44
C LEU A 231 16.05 -4.61 -0.55
N PRO A 232 16.34 -5.85 -0.98
CA PRO A 232 16.11 -7.01 -0.14
C PRO A 232 17.03 -7.01 1.07
N THR A 233 16.47 -6.85 2.28
CA THR A 233 17.23 -6.83 3.55
C THR A 233 18.15 -8.04 3.68
N ARG A 234 17.71 -9.20 3.20
CA ARG A 234 18.53 -10.41 3.24
C ARG A 234 19.82 -10.31 2.42
N ILE A 235 19.81 -9.62 1.28
CA ILE A 235 21.03 -9.41 0.51
C ILE A 235 21.99 -8.49 1.25
N LEU A 236 21.47 -7.43 1.88
CA LEU A 236 22.27 -6.54 2.71
C LEU A 236 22.94 -7.28 3.89
N ILE A 237 22.22 -8.22 4.51
CA ILE A 237 22.75 -9.06 5.59
C ILE A 237 23.80 -10.05 5.06
N GLU A 238 23.56 -10.72 3.94
CA GLU A 238 24.45 -11.79 3.46
C GLU A 238 25.72 -11.22 2.82
N ALA A 239 25.62 -10.13 2.06
CA ALA A 239 26.72 -9.44 1.37
C ALA A 239 27.26 -8.22 2.15
N HIS A 240 27.17 -8.28 3.49
CA HIS A 240 27.50 -7.16 4.36
C HIS A 240 28.96 -6.69 4.23
N CYS A 241 29.91 -7.62 4.06
CA CYS A 241 31.34 -7.31 3.91
C CYS A 241 31.63 -6.53 2.63
N GLU A 242 30.97 -6.92 1.54
CA GLU A 242 31.17 -6.36 0.20
C GLU A 242 30.45 -5.00 0.07
N ILE A 243 29.33 -4.84 0.75
CA ILE A 243 28.48 -3.64 0.73
C ILE A 243 29.01 -2.52 1.64
N ALA A 244 29.53 -2.86 2.83
CA ALA A 244 29.87 -1.88 3.85
C ALA A 244 30.87 -0.79 3.42
N PRO A 245 31.95 -1.08 2.66
CA PRO A 245 32.89 -0.06 2.21
C PRO A 245 32.23 0.99 1.32
N PHE A 246 31.37 0.56 0.39
CA PHE A 246 30.68 1.45 -0.53
C PHE A 246 29.66 2.34 0.21
N LEU A 247 28.84 1.75 1.09
CA LEU A 247 27.89 2.50 1.91
C LEU A 247 28.59 3.51 2.83
N THR A 248 29.74 3.14 3.40
CA THR A 248 30.54 4.05 4.23
C THR A 248 30.88 5.32 3.48
N LYS A 249 31.29 5.19 2.21
CA LYS A 249 31.59 6.34 1.36
C LYS A 249 30.36 7.19 1.04
N ILE A 250 29.20 6.57 0.80
CA ILE A 250 27.95 7.33 0.63
C ILE A 250 27.63 8.11 1.91
N TYR A 251 27.76 7.48 3.09
CA TYR A 251 27.47 8.15 4.36
C TYR A 251 28.44 9.30 4.64
N GLU A 252 29.73 9.12 4.36
CA GLU A 252 30.73 10.20 4.46
C GLU A 252 30.37 11.36 3.52
N GLN A 253 30.09 11.05 2.26
CA GLN A 253 29.70 12.04 1.26
C GLN A 253 28.44 12.80 1.65
N SER A 254 27.42 12.09 2.14
CA SER A 254 26.16 12.65 2.61
C SER A 254 26.36 13.56 3.83
N TYR A 255 27.22 13.15 4.76
CA TYR A 255 27.55 13.94 5.93
C TYR A 255 28.30 15.23 5.56
N ASP A 256 29.26 15.14 4.63
CA ASP A 256 30.09 16.26 4.20
C ASP A 256 29.32 17.28 3.33
N SER A 257 28.42 16.80 2.44
CA SER A 257 27.61 17.68 1.58
C SER A 257 26.34 18.19 2.25
N GLY A 258 25.86 17.53 3.31
CA GLY A 258 24.55 17.79 3.91
C GLY A 258 23.37 17.32 3.05
N GLU A 259 23.63 16.51 2.02
CA GLU A 259 22.62 15.95 1.12
C GLU A 259 22.36 14.49 1.45
N VAL A 260 21.13 14.02 1.23
CA VAL A 260 20.75 12.61 1.40
C VAL A 260 20.05 12.12 0.13
N PRO A 261 20.14 10.83 -0.20
CA PRO A 261 19.36 10.26 -1.28
C PRO A 261 17.86 10.44 -1.07
N GLU A 262 17.12 10.52 -2.18
CA GLU A 262 15.67 10.73 -2.15
C GLU A 262 14.95 9.62 -1.36
N ASP A 263 15.33 8.36 -1.54
CA ASP A 263 14.71 7.24 -0.83
C ASP A 263 14.83 7.37 0.69
N TRP A 264 15.92 7.93 1.20
CA TRP A 264 16.12 8.09 2.65
C TRP A 264 15.19 9.15 3.25
N ARG A 265 14.58 10.00 2.41
CA ARG A 265 13.55 10.97 2.81
C ARG A 265 12.13 10.39 2.71
N GLN A 266 11.99 9.22 2.10
CA GLN A 266 10.71 8.57 1.88
C GLN A 266 10.50 7.44 2.90
N ALA A 267 9.23 7.14 3.20
CA ALA A 267 8.88 6.01 4.03
C ALA A 267 7.55 5.42 3.58
N ASN A 268 7.46 4.09 3.62
CA ASN A 268 6.21 3.40 3.36
C ASN A 268 5.33 3.45 4.62
N ILE A 269 4.18 4.11 4.53
CA ILE A 269 3.22 4.22 5.64
C ILE A 269 2.23 3.06 5.57
N THR A 270 2.18 2.27 6.64
CA THR A 270 1.18 1.21 6.78
C THR A 270 0.35 1.41 8.05
N ALA A 271 -0.97 1.23 7.92
CA ALA A 271 -1.87 1.29 9.07
C ALA A 271 -1.88 -0.06 9.80
N ILE A 272 -1.45 -0.06 11.06
CA ILE A 272 -1.46 -1.25 11.93
C ILE A 272 -2.62 -1.13 12.91
N TYR A 273 -3.54 -2.08 12.86
CA TYR A 273 -4.66 -2.13 13.81
C TYR A 273 -4.15 -2.31 15.25
N LYS A 274 -4.64 -1.47 16.17
CA LYS A 274 -4.28 -1.50 17.59
C LYS A 274 -5.34 -2.24 18.42
N LYS A 275 -6.54 -1.65 18.60
CA LYS A 275 -7.65 -2.20 19.41
C LYS A 275 -8.97 -1.48 19.08
N GLY A 276 -10.13 -2.02 19.47
CA GLY A 276 -11.45 -1.38 19.26
C GLY A 276 -12.12 -1.77 17.95
N ASP A 277 -13.04 -0.95 17.44
CA ASP A 277 -13.70 -1.23 16.16
C ASP A 277 -12.75 -1.02 14.97
N ARG A 278 -12.63 -2.06 14.12
CA ARG A 278 -11.80 -2.04 12.90
C ARG A 278 -12.36 -1.14 11.80
N SER A 279 -13.60 -0.68 11.92
CA SER A 279 -14.18 0.29 10.97
C SER A 279 -13.66 1.71 11.16
N GLN A 280 -13.10 2.03 12.34
CA GLN A 280 -12.72 3.38 12.73
C GLN A 280 -11.21 3.61 12.55
N ALA A 281 -10.83 4.69 11.87
CA ALA A 281 -9.43 5.02 11.59
C ALA A 281 -8.60 5.30 12.86
N VAL A 282 -9.21 5.88 13.89
CA VAL A 282 -8.58 6.17 15.20
C VAL A 282 -8.03 4.92 15.89
N ASN A 283 -8.51 3.73 15.52
CA ASN A 283 -8.10 2.45 16.10
C ASN A 283 -6.86 1.84 15.41
N TYR A 284 -6.23 2.58 14.51
CA TYR A 284 -5.01 2.21 13.80
C TYR A 284 -3.86 3.13 14.20
N ARG A 285 -2.66 2.56 14.31
CA ARG A 285 -1.40 3.31 14.46
C ARG A 285 -0.68 3.38 13.12
N ASN A 286 0.03 4.48 12.89
CA ASN A 286 1.00 4.58 11.82
C ASN A 286 2.19 3.65 12.13
N SER A 287 2.64 2.92 11.11
CA SER A 287 3.93 2.24 11.12
C SER A 287 4.69 2.67 9.90
N LEU A 288 5.85 3.25 10.14
CA LEU A 288 6.81 3.60 9.11
C LEU A 288 7.71 2.39 8.88
N THR A 289 7.75 1.94 7.64
CA THR A 289 8.90 1.18 7.12
C THR A 289 9.75 2.19 6.38
N PRO A 290 10.79 2.76 7.04
CA PRO A 290 11.81 3.54 6.35
C PRO A 290 12.57 2.64 5.37
#